data_AF-A0A5C6CDY4-F1
#
_entry.id   AF-A0A5C6CDY4-F1
#
_cell.length_a   1.000
_cell.length_b   1.000
_cell.length_c   1.000
_cell.angle_alpha   90.00
_cell.angle_beta   90.00
_cell.angle_gamma   90.00
#
_symmetry.space_group_name_H-M   'P 1'
#
loop_
_entity.id
_entity.type
_entity.pdbx_description
1 polymer ?
#
loop_
_entity_poly.entity_id
_entity_poly.type
_entity_poly.pdbx_seq_one_letter_code
_entity_poly.pdbx_strand_id
1 'polypeptide(L)'
;MSLEHLIAKARDHFKISEPSDWCEIRPEWIRNLHGVGPRTLDQIRCYLALRGLTLKDDATVEFWQRNLQTATIGGQISLVDTAKTEAFTILVDSQEKQPWTFQGFTDGDRPLIQPYVFKSLGPTHGDYSVAGCERYVHVERKSIDDALGTFLSHGDRQERWTRTLEFLAEIPHGSVVIEGTFAACIVAIKPRGTRSKSALINEFIGSVMSWQHTYGLQFWFLDTRRIAEKITHRLLKRGWRFATEQNSRRTVDVDELIKSLT
;
A
#
# COMPACT_ATOMS: atom_id res chain seq x y z
N MET A 1 -15.11 -6.43 23.12
CA MET A 1 -13.85 -6.57 23.88
C MET A 1 -13.61 -5.24 24.56
N SER A 2 -13.40 -5.20 25.87
CA SER A 2 -13.23 -3.93 26.58
C SER A 2 -11.89 -3.30 26.19
N LEU A 3 -11.83 -1.97 26.24
CA LEU A 3 -10.65 -1.18 25.93
C LEU A 3 -9.49 -1.49 26.91
N GLU A 4 -9.80 -1.79 28.17
CA GLU A 4 -8.84 -2.31 29.16
C GLU A 4 -8.20 -3.64 28.73
N HIS A 5 -8.98 -4.53 28.10
CA HIS A 5 -8.46 -5.80 27.59
C HIS A 5 -7.50 -5.58 26.40
N LEU A 6 -7.77 -4.59 25.56
CA LEU A 6 -6.88 -4.25 24.43
C LEU A 6 -5.57 -3.60 24.89
N ILE A 7 -5.63 -2.75 25.92
CA ILE A 7 -4.44 -2.22 26.59
C ILE A 7 -3.65 -3.35 27.24
N ALA A 8 -4.30 -4.26 27.96
CA ALA A 8 -3.65 -5.43 28.55
C ALA A 8 -2.97 -6.31 27.49
N LYS A 9 -3.65 -6.56 26.37
CA LYS A 9 -3.08 -7.30 25.23
C LYS A 9 -1.83 -6.63 24.66
N ALA A 10 -1.86 -5.30 24.49
CA ALA A 10 -0.69 -4.55 24.03
C ALA A 10 0.45 -4.61 25.05
N ARG A 11 0.12 -4.46 26.34
CA ARG A 11 1.06 -4.57 27.46
C ARG A 11 1.77 -5.93 27.46
N ASP A 12 1.00 -7.00 27.32
CA ASP A 12 1.53 -8.37 27.31
C ASP A 12 2.38 -8.64 26.06
N HIS A 13 1.97 -8.14 24.88
CA HIS A 13 2.71 -8.30 23.64
C HIS A 13 4.10 -7.64 23.68
N PHE A 14 4.18 -6.41 24.19
CA PHE A 14 5.44 -5.67 24.30
C PHE A 14 6.19 -5.93 25.61
N LYS A 15 5.70 -6.85 26.45
CA LYS A 15 6.29 -7.21 27.75
C LYS A 15 6.51 -6.00 28.67
N ILE A 16 5.54 -5.09 28.67
CA ILE A 16 5.59 -3.88 29.48
C ILE A 16 5.32 -4.25 30.95
N SER A 17 6.33 -4.05 31.78
CA SER A 17 6.31 -4.27 33.23
C SER A 17 6.04 -2.98 34.01
N GLU A 18 6.52 -1.85 33.50
CA GLU A 18 6.35 -0.52 34.09
C GLU A 18 6.03 0.54 33.02
N PRO A 19 5.44 1.71 33.39
CA PRO A 19 5.03 2.72 32.42
C PRO A 19 6.15 3.25 31.51
N SER A 20 7.40 3.28 31.99
CA SER A 20 8.60 3.69 31.25
C SER A 20 8.90 2.78 30.06
N ASP A 21 8.54 1.49 30.12
CA ASP A 21 8.81 0.53 29.05
C ASP A 21 8.13 0.94 27.73
N TRP A 22 7.02 1.67 27.81
CA TRP A 22 6.32 2.19 26.63
C TRP A 22 7.15 3.22 25.86
N CYS A 23 8.11 3.90 26.49
CA CYS A 23 8.95 4.90 25.85
C CYS A 23 9.87 4.33 24.78
N GLU A 24 10.06 3.01 24.75
CA GLU A 24 10.80 2.31 23.68
C GLU A 24 9.90 1.83 22.53
N ILE A 25 8.58 1.93 22.69
CA ILE A 25 7.61 1.42 21.74
C ILE A 25 7.12 2.56 20.84
N ARG A 26 7.13 2.32 19.53
CA ARG A 26 6.63 3.28 18.54
C ARG A 26 5.11 3.16 18.36
N PRO A 27 4.37 4.26 18.11
CA PRO A 27 2.92 4.22 17.88
C PRO A 27 2.49 3.26 16.77
N GLU A 28 3.25 3.18 15.69
CA GLU A 28 3.01 2.28 14.56
C GLU A 28 3.04 0.80 14.96
N TRP A 29 3.87 0.42 15.94
CA TRP A 29 3.96 -0.96 16.41
C TRP A 29 2.69 -1.36 17.15
N ILE A 30 2.19 -0.47 18.00
CA ILE A 30 0.93 -0.67 18.74
C ILE A 30 -0.23 -0.83 17.76
N ARG A 31 -0.27 -0.01 16.70
CA ARG A 31 -1.31 -0.07 15.66
C ARG A 31 -1.25 -1.32 14.79
N ASN A 32 -0.13 -2.04 14.77
CA ASN A 32 -0.02 -3.31 14.05
C ASN A 32 -0.59 -4.49 14.84
N LEU A 33 -0.96 -4.30 16.11
CA LEU A 33 -1.59 -5.35 16.90
C LEU A 33 -3.04 -5.59 16.47
N HIS A 34 -3.35 -6.86 16.18
CA HIS A 34 -4.70 -7.26 15.80
C HIS A 34 -5.74 -6.84 16.85
N GLY A 35 -6.74 -6.06 16.44
CA GLY A 35 -7.83 -5.57 17.29
C GLY A 35 -7.50 -4.31 18.10
N VAL A 36 -6.27 -3.79 18.01
CA VAL A 36 -5.86 -2.53 18.67
C VAL A 36 -6.05 -1.38 17.69
N GLY A 37 -7.04 -0.53 17.95
CA GLY A 37 -7.35 0.63 17.13
C GLY A 37 -6.65 1.91 17.58
N PRO A 38 -6.87 3.02 16.85
CA PRO A 38 -6.39 4.35 17.25
C PRO A 38 -6.83 4.75 18.66
N ARG A 39 -8.03 4.34 19.10
CA ARG A 39 -8.53 4.65 20.44
C ARG A 39 -7.70 4.00 21.55
N THR A 40 -7.33 2.73 21.40
CA THR A 40 -6.43 2.06 22.35
C THR A 40 -5.07 2.78 22.41
N LEU A 41 -4.50 3.13 21.24
CA LEU A 41 -3.25 3.91 21.18
C LEU A 41 -3.38 5.27 21.85
N ASP A 42 -4.45 6.01 21.56
CA ASP A 42 -4.70 7.32 22.14
C ASP A 42 -4.87 7.21 23.65
N GLN A 43 -5.51 6.16 24.16
CA GLN A 43 -5.60 5.98 25.61
C GLN A 43 -4.26 5.60 26.25
N ILE A 44 -3.40 4.85 25.56
CA ILE A 44 -2.02 4.62 26.02
C ILE A 44 -1.27 5.96 26.06
N ARG A 45 -1.38 6.80 25.02
CA ARG A 45 -0.80 8.16 25.01
C ARG A 45 -1.32 9.02 26.15
N CYS A 46 -2.63 8.98 26.40
CA CYS A 46 -3.26 9.67 27.52
C CYS A 46 -2.69 9.20 28.87
N TYR A 47 -2.58 7.88 29.06
CA TYR A 47 -2.04 7.25 30.26
C TYR A 47 -0.58 7.64 30.51
N LEU A 48 0.23 7.72 29.45
CA LEU A 48 1.64 8.09 29.50
C LEU A 48 1.82 9.60 29.73
N ALA A 49 1.07 10.44 29.03
CA ALA A 49 1.15 11.90 29.15
C ALA A 49 0.80 12.38 30.57
N LEU A 50 -0.15 11.72 31.25
CA LEU A 50 -0.46 11.97 32.67
C LEU A 50 0.71 11.66 33.63
N ARG A 51 1.71 10.89 33.18
CA ARG A 51 2.91 10.50 33.92
C ARG A 51 4.17 11.21 33.43
N GLY A 52 4.04 12.16 32.52
CA GLY A 52 5.19 12.84 31.93
C GLY A 52 5.96 11.99 30.92
N LEU A 53 5.34 10.96 30.35
CA LEU A 53 5.95 10.02 29.41
C LEU A 53 5.30 10.12 28.03
N THR A 54 6.01 9.68 27.00
CA THR A 54 5.48 9.52 25.63
C THR A 54 6.06 8.28 24.97
N LEU A 55 5.46 7.85 23.86
CA LEU A 55 5.94 6.74 23.04
C LEU A 55 7.17 7.15 22.23
N LYS A 56 7.95 6.16 21.77
CA LYS A 56 9.14 6.40 20.94
C LYS A 56 8.75 7.08 19.62
N ASP A 57 9.41 8.19 19.30
CA ASP A 57 9.19 8.98 18.08
C ASP A 57 7.74 9.44 17.87
N ASP A 58 6.99 9.60 18.96
CA ASP A 58 5.65 10.18 18.95
C ASP A 58 5.70 11.69 19.25
N ALA A 59 4.54 12.35 19.27
CA ALA A 59 4.46 13.74 19.71
C ALA A 59 4.86 13.91 21.19
N THR A 60 5.21 15.14 21.57
CA THR A 60 5.73 15.42 22.92
C THR A 60 4.67 15.26 24.00
N VAL A 61 5.12 15.14 25.25
CA VAL A 61 4.25 15.05 26.43
C VAL A 61 3.30 16.24 26.49
N GLU A 62 3.79 17.45 26.26
CA GLU A 62 3.02 18.69 26.31
C GLU A 62 1.95 18.74 25.21
N PHE A 63 2.27 18.22 24.02
CA PHE A 63 1.29 18.09 22.93
C PHE A 63 0.12 17.21 23.37
N TRP A 64 0.40 16.05 23.96
CA TRP A 64 -0.65 15.14 24.42
C TRP A 64 -1.41 15.67 25.63
N GLN A 65 -0.74 16.30 26.60
CA GLN A 65 -1.39 16.96 27.75
C GLN A 65 -2.34 18.09 27.33
N ARG A 66 -1.98 18.87 26.31
CA ARG A 66 -2.84 19.93 25.77
C ARG A 66 -4.03 19.36 25.00
N ASN A 67 -3.79 18.36 24.14
CA ASN A 67 -4.84 17.76 23.33
C ASN A 67 -5.79 16.86 24.14
N LEU A 68 -5.35 16.36 25.31
CA LEU A 68 -6.15 15.66 26.31
C LEU A 68 -7.33 16.51 26.84
N GLN A 69 -7.08 17.80 27.11
CA GLN A 69 -8.13 18.73 27.53
C GLN A 69 -9.16 18.97 26.41
N THR A 70 -8.71 18.98 25.15
CA THR A 70 -9.59 19.17 23.98
C THR A 70 -10.42 17.92 23.65
N ALA A 71 -9.84 16.73 23.76
CA ALA A 71 -10.52 15.45 23.53
C ALA A 71 -11.61 15.15 24.57
N THR A 72 -11.47 15.67 25.79
CA THR A 72 -12.45 15.50 26.88
C THR A 72 -13.65 16.46 26.74
N ILE A 73 -13.51 17.56 26.00
CA ILE A 73 -14.49 18.66 25.96
C ILE A 73 -15.26 18.76 24.62
N GLY A 74 -14.75 18.22 23.50
CA GLY A 74 -15.52 18.31 22.24
C GLY A 74 -14.95 17.65 20.98
N GLY A 75 -13.86 16.88 21.07
CA GLY A 75 -13.30 16.18 19.91
C GLY A 75 -13.69 14.71 19.92
N GLN A 76 -14.30 14.22 18.83
CA GLN A 76 -14.66 12.82 18.64
C GLN A 76 -13.45 11.89 18.85
N ILE A 77 -13.25 11.40 20.07
CA ILE A 77 -12.58 10.12 20.29
C ILE A 77 -13.44 9.11 19.53
N SER A 78 -12.86 8.51 18.49
CA SER A 78 -13.54 7.50 17.67
C SER A 78 -14.27 6.51 18.57
N LEU A 79 -15.60 6.50 18.49
CA LEU A 79 -16.46 5.70 19.38
C LEU A 79 -16.26 4.19 19.17
N VAL A 80 -15.56 3.79 18.11
CA VAL A 80 -15.39 2.41 17.67
C VAL A 80 -13.92 2.01 17.70
N ASP A 81 -13.54 1.15 18.63
CA ASP A 81 -12.16 0.69 18.86
C ASP A 81 -11.73 -0.50 17.97
N THR A 82 -12.60 -0.95 17.07
CA THR A 82 -12.34 -2.15 16.25
C THR A 82 -11.70 -1.77 14.92
N ALA A 83 -10.37 -1.61 14.92
CA ALA A 83 -9.63 -1.63 13.67
C ALA A 83 -9.69 -3.03 13.03
N LYS A 84 -9.92 -3.08 11.73
CA LYS A 84 -9.95 -4.33 10.95
C LYS A 84 -8.64 -4.49 10.20
N THR A 85 -8.01 -5.65 10.29
CA THR A 85 -6.81 -5.94 9.49
C THR A 85 -7.23 -6.60 8.18
N GLU A 86 -6.63 -6.20 7.06
CA GLU A 86 -6.82 -6.89 5.77
C GLU A 86 -6.27 -8.32 5.85
N ALA A 87 -6.92 -9.22 5.13
CA ALA A 87 -6.59 -10.65 5.15
C ALA A 87 -5.36 -10.99 4.28
N PHE A 88 -4.79 -10.01 3.58
CA PHE A 88 -3.64 -10.18 2.70
C PHE A 88 -2.53 -9.20 3.04
N THR A 89 -1.29 -9.61 2.78
CA THR A 89 -0.10 -8.78 3.00
C THR A 89 0.44 -8.29 1.67
N ILE A 90 0.63 -6.98 1.54
CA ILE A 90 1.26 -6.37 0.36
C ILE A 90 2.76 -6.61 0.42
N LEU A 91 3.33 -7.04 -0.69
CA LEU A 91 4.77 -7.03 -0.91
C LEU A 91 5.15 -5.73 -1.60
N VAL A 92 6.09 -4.99 -1.03
CA VAL A 92 6.67 -3.79 -1.63
C VAL A 92 8.06 -4.15 -2.13
N ASP A 93 8.36 -3.85 -3.39
CA ASP A 93 9.69 -4.11 -3.92
C ASP A 93 10.75 -3.36 -3.13
N SER A 94 11.85 -4.03 -2.80
CA SER A 94 12.92 -3.43 -1.99
C SER A 94 13.65 -2.27 -2.69
N GLN A 95 13.52 -2.12 -4.01
CA GLN A 95 14.12 -1.03 -4.79
C GLN A 95 13.20 0.19 -4.91
N GLU A 96 11.93 0.10 -4.49
CA GLU A 96 11.01 1.24 -4.49
C GLU A 96 11.43 2.25 -3.41
N LYS A 97 11.88 3.43 -3.87
CA LYS A 97 12.45 4.46 -3.01
C LYS A 97 11.41 5.30 -2.30
N GLN A 98 10.21 5.43 -2.88
CA GLN A 98 9.13 6.23 -2.34
C GLN A 98 7.84 5.40 -2.33
N PRO A 99 7.78 4.37 -1.49
CA PRO A 99 6.64 3.47 -1.46
C PRO A 99 5.38 4.17 -0.94
N TRP A 100 4.22 3.67 -1.35
CA TRP A 100 2.97 4.01 -0.70
C TRP A 100 2.95 3.47 0.74
N THR A 101 2.27 4.20 1.61
CA THR A 101 2.23 3.88 3.05
C THR A 101 1.15 2.86 3.39
N PHE A 102 0.17 2.74 2.49
CA PHE A 102 -1.09 2.05 2.66
C PHE A 102 -1.85 2.41 3.95
N GLN A 103 -1.80 3.68 4.36
CA GLN A 103 -2.45 4.16 5.59
C GLN A 103 -3.79 4.87 5.33
N GLY A 104 -4.56 5.06 6.40
CA GLY A 104 -5.80 5.85 6.39
C GLY A 104 -6.93 5.24 5.55
N PHE A 105 -6.93 3.92 5.37
CA PHE A 105 -8.07 3.20 4.80
C PHE A 105 -9.13 2.94 5.87
N THR A 106 -10.38 2.81 5.45
CA THR A 106 -11.51 2.49 6.32
C THR A 106 -12.41 1.43 5.69
N ASP A 107 -13.09 0.65 6.53
CA ASP A 107 -14.17 -0.26 6.19
C ASP A 107 -15.44 0.19 6.94
N GLY A 108 -16.24 1.04 6.28
CA GLY A 108 -17.23 1.88 6.94
C GLY A 108 -16.54 2.88 7.88
N ASP A 109 -16.98 2.93 9.13
CA ASP A 109 -16.41 3.80 10.17
C ASP A 109 -15.16 3.21 10.86
N ARG A 110 -14.76 1.98 10.49
CA ARG A 110 -13.65 1.28 11.13
C ARG A 110 -12.34 1.52 10.39
N PRO A 111 -11.25 1.89 11.09
CA PRO A 111 -9.92 1.93 10.48
C PRO A 111 -9.53 0.57 9.93
N LEU A 112 -8.98 0.55 8.71
CA LEU A 112 -8.48 -0.64 8.06
C LEU A 112 -6.95 -0.63 8.10
N ILE A 113 -6.36 -1.67 8.70
CA ILE A 113 -4.91 -1.89 8.76
C ILE A 113 -4.53 -2.77 7.58
N GLN A 114 -3.66 -2.27 6.70
CA GLN A 114 -3.10 -3.03 5.60
C GLN A 114 -1.68 -3.50 5.97
N PRO A 115 -1.45 -4.81 6.19
CA PRO A 115 -0.10 -5.33 6.38
C PRO A 115 0.72 -5.19 5.10
N TYR A 116 1.99 -4.83 5.23
CA TYR A 116 2.94 -4.89 4.12
C TYR A 116 4.35 -5.22 4.60
N VAL A 117 5.17 -5.78 3.70
CA VAL A 117 6.59 -6.07 3.94
C VAL A 117 7.42 -5.73 2.71
N PHE A 118 8.67 -5.33 2.91
CA PHE A 118 9.62 -5.15 1.82
C PHE A 118 10.23 -6.49 1.41
N LYS A 119 10.27 -6.76 0.10
CA LYS A 119 10.82 -7.99 -0.48
C LYS A 119 11.31 -7.69 -1.90
N SER A 120 12.45 -8.25 -2.31
CA SER A 120 12.85 -8.22 -3.72
C SER A 120 11.85 -9.03 -4.55
N LEU A 121 11.11 -8.37 -5.43
CA LEU A 121 10.12 -9.00 -6.31
C LEU A 121 10.75 -9.57 -7.58
N GLY A 122 11.89 -9.02 -7.99
CA GLY A 122 12.61 -9.36 -9.21
C GLY A 122 12.89 -8.09 -10.03
N PRO A 123 13.87 -8.13 -10.93
CA PRO A 123 14.37 -6.91 -11.60
C PRO A 123 13.35 -6.20 -12.51
N THR A 124 12.28 -6.89 -12.92
CA THR A 124 11.26 -6.38 -13.85
C THR A 124 9.83 -6.77 -13.43
N HIS A 125 9.61 -7.12 -12.16
CA HIS A 125 8.32 -7.67 -11.72
C HIS A 125 7.35 -6.62 -11.18
N GLY A 126 7.62 -5.32 -11.35
CA GLY A 126 6.80 -4.26 -10.74
C GLY A 126 7.17 -3.95 -9.29
N ASP A 127 6.51 -2.94 -8.72
CA ASP A 127 6.83 -2.39 -7.40
C ASP A 127 5.99 -2.97 -6.26
N TYR A 128 4.83 -3.55 -6.58
CA TYR A 128 3.92 -4.10 -5.57
C TYR A 128 3.35 -5.45 -6.00
N SER A 129 3.16 -6.34 -5.03
CA SER A 129 2.46 -7.63 -5.19
C SER A 129 1.76 -8.03 -3.89
N VAL A 130 1.27 -9.27 -3.80
CA VAL A 130 0.65 -9.84 -2.60
C VAL A 130 1.35 -11.13 -2.21
N ALA A 131 1.64 -11.28 -0.92
CA ALA A 131 2.34 -12.46 -0.39
C ALA A 131 1.57 -13.76 -0.69
N GLY A 132 2.26 -14.73 -1.30
CA GLY A 132 1.67 -16.01 -1.72
C GLY A 132 0.82 -15.93 -2.99
N CYS A 133 0.73 -14.75 -3.61
CA CYS A 133 -0.07 -14.47 -4.80
C CYS A 133 0.76 -13.82 -5.92
N GLU A 134 2.10 -13.89 -5.85
CA GLU A 134 3.02 -13.25 -6.80
C GLU A 134 2.73 -13.66 -8.25
N ARG A 135 2.42 -14.92 -8.51
CA ARG A 135 2.05 -15.40 -9.85
C ARG A 135 0.72 -14.85 -10.40
N TYR A 136 -0.03 -14.09 -9.62
CA TYR A 136 -1.37 -13.64 -9.97
C TYR A 136 -1.50 -12.13 -10.08
N VAL A 137 -0.73 -11.35 -9.32
CA VAL A 137 -0.94 -9.91 -9.24
C VAL A 137 0.35 -9.15 -9.01
N HIS A 138 0.61 -8.17 -9.87
CA HIS A 138 1.68 -7.19 -9.70
C HIS A 138 1.24 -5.83 -10.22
N VAL A 139 1.75 -4.78 -9.58
CA VAL A 139 1.52 -3.39 -9.99
C VAL A 139 2.86 -2.68 -10.11
N GLU A 140 3.12 -2.12 -11.30
CA GLU A 140 4.19 -1.14 -11.51
C GLU A 140 3.66 0.27 -11.18
N ARG A 141 4.40 1.03 -10.40
CA ARG A 141 4.13 2.44 -10.09
C ARG A 141 5.08 3.33 -10.89
N LYS A 142 4.57 4.44 -11.42
CA LYS A 142 5.40 5.50 -12.00
C LYS A 142 4.96 6.88 -11.55
N SER A 143 5.91 7.74 -11.21
CA SER A 143 5.68 9.18 -11.15
C SER A 143 5.48 9.76 -12.56
N ILE A 144 5.02 11.02 -12.68
CA ILE A 144 4.99 11.70 -13.99
C ILE A 144 6.38 11.72 -14.62
N ASP A 145 7.41 12.12 -13.86
CA ASP A 145 8.77 12.23 -14.38
C ASP A 145 9.32 10.87 -14.84
N ASP A 146 9.05 9.80 -14.08
CA ASP A 146 9.45 8.45 -14.45
C ASP A 146 8.67 7.93 -15.67
N ALA A 147 7.38 8.25 -15.77
CA ALA A 147 6.55 7.89 -16.93
C ALA A 147 7.07 8.60 -18.19
N LEU A 148 7.29 9.91 -18.15
CA LEU A 148 7.86 10.68 -19.27
C LEU A 148 9.26 10.18 -19.63
N GLY A 149 10.11 9.96 -18.62
CA GLY A 149 11.45 9.43 -18.79
C GLY A 149 11.48 8.02 -19.37
N THR A 150 10.41 7.24 -19.22
CA THR A 150 10.30 5.88 -19.76
C THR A 150 9.66 5.87 -21.15
N PHE A 151 8.52 6.53 -21.32
CA PHE A 151 7.74 6.48 -22.56
C PHE A 151 8.35 7.30 -23.69
N LEU A 152 9.27 8.22 -23.38
CA LEU A 152 10.06 8.96 -24.37
C LEU A 152 11.51 8.45 -24.45
N SER A 153 11.82 7.30 -23.86
CA SER A 153 13.15 6.70 -23.89
C SER A 153 13.33 5.69 -25.01
N HIS A 154 14.60 5.48 -25.37
CA HIS A 154 15.06 4.52 -26.36
C HIS A 154 16.22 3.71 -25.76
N GLY A 155 16.55 2.57 -26.36
CA GLY A 155 17.66 1.69 -25.93
C GLY A 155 17.38 0.99 -24.59
N ASP A 156 18.40 0.83 -23.75
CA ASP A 156 18.35 0.00 -22.53
C ASP A 156 17.17 0.31 -21.58
N ARG A 157 16.73 1.58 -21.49
CA ARG A 157 15.58 1.93 -20.64
C ARG A 157 14.27 1.43 -21.25
N GLN A 158 14.13 1.50 -22.57
CA GLN A 158 12.99 0.95 -23.29
C GLN A 158 12.99 -0.58 -23.20
N GLU A 159 14.14 -1.23 -23.36
CA GLU A 159 14.25 -2.69 -23.24
C GLU A 159 13.87 -3.20 -21.85
N ARG A 160 14.34 -2.53 -20.79
CA ARG A 160 13.92 -2.86 -19.41
C ARG A 160 12.42 -2.67 -19.22
N TRP A 161 11.86 -1.61 -19.79
CA TRP A 161 10.43 -1.36 -19.71
C TRP A 161 9.61 -2.44 -20.44
N THR A 162 10.06 -2.85 -21.62
CA THR A 162 9.49 -3.97 -22.38
C THR A 162 9.45 -5.25 -21.54
N ARG A 163 10.55 -5.61 -20.87
CA ARG A 163 10.58 -6.80 -20.00
C ARG A 163 9.59 -6.71 -18.83
N THR A 164 9.40 -5.52 -18.26
CA THR A 164 8.38 -5.30 -17.23
C THR A 164 6.97 -5.51 -17.80
N LEU A 165 6.69 -4.97 -18.99
CA LEU A 165 5.39 -5.13 -19.63
C LEU A 165 5.11 -6.58 -20.03
N GLU A 166 6.11 -7.29 -20.55
CA GLU A 166 6.03 -8.73 -20.84
C GLU A 166 5.64 -9.52 -19.60
N PHE A 167 6.36 -9.33 -18.50
CA PHE A 167 6.03 -9.98 -17.23
C PHE A 167 4.62 -9.64 -16.74
N LEU A 168 4.24 -8.36 -16.74
CA LEU A 168 2.91 -7.94 -16.28
C LEU A 168 1.79 -8.48 -17.17
N ALA A 169 2.03 -8.67 -18.47
CA ALA A 169 1.05 -9.23 -19.40
C ALA A 169 0.85 -10.74 -19.22
N GLU A 170 1.85 -11.45 -18.70
CA GLU A 170 1.76 -12.90 -18.43
C GLU A 170 0.93 -13.25 -17.20
N ILE A 171 0.73 -12.29 -16.28
CA ILE A 171 -0.02 -12.51 -15.04
C ILE A 171 -1.48 -12.02 -15.13
N PRO A 172 -2.44 -12.71 -14.51
CA PRO A 172 -3.87 -12.36 -14.58
C PRO A 172 -4.22 -10.94 -14.15
N HIS A 173 -3.49 -10.37 -13.18
CA HIS A 173 -3.75 -9.04 -12.65
C HIS A 173 -2.47 -8.17 -12.67
N GLY A 174 -1.84 -8.07 -13.84
CA GLY A 174 -0.80 -7.06 -14.10
C GLY A 174 -1.40 -5.68 -14.35
N SER A 175 -0.78 -4.63 -13.81
CA SER A 175 -1.23 -3.25 -14.04
C SER A 175 -0.10 -2.24 -13.91
N VAL A 176 -0.24 -1.11 -14.61
CA VAL A 176 0.65 0.04 -14.47
C VAL A 176 -0.14 1.20 -13.91
N VAL A 177 0.35 1.82 -12.84
CA VAL A 177 -0.28 2.95 -12.17
C VAL A 177 0.63 4.16 -12.24
N ILE A 178 0.15 5.25 -12.84
CA ILE A 178 0.85 6.51 -12.99
C ILE A 178 0.26 7.54 -12.01
N GLU A 179 1.12 8.13 -11.19
CA GLU A 179 0.79 9.22 -10.25
C GLU A 179 0.68 10.56 -10.98
N GLY A 180 -0.32 10.68 -11.84
CA GLY A 180 -0.70 11.91 -12.51
C GLY A 180 -1.75 11.61 -13.57
N THR A 181 -2.58 12.61 -13.88
CA THR A 181 -3.49 12.51 -15.03
C THR A 181 -2.71 12.48 -16.34
N PHE A 182 -3.33 11.94 -17.39
CA PHE A 182 -2.76 11.96 -18.73
C PHE A 182 -2.49 13.41 -19.20
N ALA A 183 -3.40 14.33 -18.88
CA ALA A 183 -3.23 15.75 -19.15
C ALA A 183 -2.06 16.37 -18.37
N ALA A 184 -1.88 16.01 -17.10
CA ALA A 184 -0.73 16.46 -16.31
C ALA A 184 0.60 16.01 -16.92
N CYS A 185 0.66 14.78 -17.45
CA CYS A 185 1.84 14.28 -18.19
C CYS A 185 2.13 15.16 -19.42
N ILE A 186 1.10 15.45 -20.24
CA ILE A 186 1.24 16.32 -21.43
C ILE A 186 1.75 17.72 -21.05
N VAL A 187 1.19 18.31 -19.98
CA VAL A 187 1.60 19.63 -19.49
C VAL A 187 3.07 19.61 -19.07
N ALA A 188 3.49 18.55 -18.35
CA ALA A 188 4.84 18.38 -17.84
C ALA A 188 5.91 18.15 -18.91
N ILE A 189 5.54 17.73 -20.14
CA ILE A 189 6.49 17.58 -21.24
C ILE A 189 7.15 18.92 -21.58
N LYS A 190 8.49 18.90 -21.61
CA LYS A 190 9.36 20.01 -22.01
C LYS A 190 10.07 19.65 -23.33
N PRO A 191 10.35 20.64 -24.21
CA PRO A 191 11.17 20.39 -25.40
C PRO A 191 12.56 19.87 -25.01
N ARG A 192 13.15 19.02 -25.85
CA ARG A 192 14.44 18.36 -25.58
C ARG A 192 15.31 18.31 -26.83
N GLY A 193 16.49 18.93 -26.76
CA GLY A 193 17.39 19.05 -27.91
C GLY A 193 16.70 19.77 -29.08
N THR A 194 16.73 19.17 -30.26
CA THR A 194 16.05 19.68 -31.47
C THR A 194 14.56 19.32 -31.52
N ARG A 195 14.05 18.53 -30.58
CA ARG A 195 12.68 18.01 -30.60
C ARG A 195 11.72 18.99 -29.92
N SER A 196 10.71 19.42 -30.68
CA SER A 196 9.69 20.35 -30.19
C SER A 196 8.77 19.69 -29.16
N LYS A 197 8.12 20.51 -28.32
CA LYS A 197 7.13 20.03 -27.33
C LYS A 197 6.01 19.24 -28.01
N SER A 198 5.47 19.73 -29.12
CA SER A 198 4.40 19.06 -29.86
C SER A 198 4.80 17.69 -30.40
N ALA A 199 6.05 17.55 -30.89
CA ALA A 199 6.55 16.25 -31.36
C ALA A 199 6.67 15.23 -30.21
N LEU A 200 7.16 15.66 -29.04
CA LEU A 200 7.26 14.81 -27.86
C LEU A 200 5.90 14.43 -27.28
N ILE A 201 4.91 15.33 -27.34
CA ILE A 201 3.53 15.01 -26.96
C ILE A 201 2.97 13.90 -27.84
N ASN A 202 3.14 14.00 -29.17
CA ASN A 202 2.65 12.98 -30.10
C ASN A 202 3.33 11.62 -29.87
N GLU A 203 4.64 11.62 -29.63
CA GLU A 203 5.37 10.39 -29.30
C GLU A 203 4.92 9.79 -27.96
N PHE A 204 4.70 10.61 -26.93
CA PHE A 204 4.20 10.13 -25.64
C PHE A 204 2.83 9.46 -25.79
N ILE A 205 1.90 10.12 -26.49
CA ILE A 205 0.56 9.59 -26.75
C ILE A 205 0.66 8.28 -27.54
N GLY A 206 1.43 8.27 -28.63
CA GLY A 206 1.64 7.09 -29.46
C GLY A 206 2.26 5.92 -28.69
N SER A 207 3.24 6.19 -27.82
CA SER A 207 3.89 5.18 -26.99
C SER A 207 2.91 4.57 -25.99
N VAL A 208 2.13 5.39 -25.27
CA VAL A 208 1.12 4.89 -24.34
C VAL A 208 0.11 3.99 -25.06
N MET A 209 -0.45 4.46 -26.18
CA MET A 209 -1.43 3.69 -26.95
C MET A 209 -0.84 2.38 -27.48
N SER A 210 0.38 2.43 -28.03
CA SER A 210 1.07 1.25 -28.54
C SER A 210 1.28 0.23 -27.43
N TRP A 211 1.85 0.63 -26.30
CA TRP A 211 2.16 -0.29 -25.21
C TRP A 211 0.92 -0.91 -24.59
N GLN A 212 -0.12 -0.12 -24.34
CA GLN A 212 -1.39 -0.65 -23.81
C GLN A 212 -2.02 -1.66 -24.77
N HIS A 213 -1.99 -1.38 -26.07
CA HIS A 213 -2.56 -2.27 -27.08
C HIS A 213 -1.73 -3.55 -27.26
N THR A 214 -0.42 -3.42 -27.45
CA THR A 214 0.50 -4.54 -27.71
C THR A 214 0.50 -5.56 -26.57
N TYR A 215 0.49 -5.11 -25.32
CA TYR A 215 0.54 -5.99 -24.15
C TYR A 215 -0.83 -6.28 -23.53
N GLY A 216 -1.90 -5.67 -24.04
CA GLY A 216 -3.24 -5.80 -23.45
C GLY A 216 -3.33 -5.29 -22.00
N LEU A 217 -2.44 -4.36 -21.60
CA LEU A 217 -2.34 -3.86 -20.24
C LEU A 217 -3.04 -2.52 -20.05
N GLN A 218 -3.76 -2.38 -18.94
CA GLN A 218 -4.35 -1.10 -18.54
C GLN A 218 -3.32 -0.23 -17.82
N PHE A 219 -3.12 0.99 -18.31
CA PHE A 219 -2.36 2.03 -17.63
C PHE A 219 -3.35 2.97 -16.94
N TRP A 220 -3.19 3.14 -15.63
CA TRP A 220 -4.06 3.95 -14.78
C TRP A 220 -3.40 5.30 -14.51
N PHE A 221 -3.86 6.34 -15.20
CA PHE A 221 -3.43 7.72 -14.96
C PHE A 221 -4.31 8.35 -13.88
N LEU A 222 -3.76 8.57 -12.68
CA LEU A 222 -4.53 8.91 -11.50
C LEU A 222 -4.09 10.25 -10.91
N ASP A 223 -5.07 11.09 -10.57
CA ASP A 223 -4.89 12.52 -10.32
C ASP A 223 -3.89 12.86 -9.21
N THR A 224 -3.88 12.08 -8.13
CA THR A 224 -2.99 12.30 -6.99
C THR A 224 -2.34 11.00 -6.53
N ARG A 225 -1.16 11.11 -5.90
CA ARG A 225 -0.49 10.01 -5.21
C ARG A 225 -1.43 9.23 -4.28
N ARG A 226 -2.32 9.92 -3.56
CA ARG A 226 -3.30 9.29 -2.65
C ARG A 226 -4.37 8.50 -3.40
N ILE A 227 -4.85 8.99 -4.54
CA ILE A 227 -5.80 8.23 -5.37
C ILE A 227 -5.08 7.01 -5.99
N ALA A 228 -3.85 7.19 -6.45
CA ALA A 228 -3.02 6.11 -6.98
C ALA A 228 -2.85 4.97 -5.96
N GLU A 229 -2.47 5.29 -4.74
CA GLU A 229 -2.37 4.34 -3.62
C GLU A 229 -3.70 3.60 -3.37
N LYS A 230 -4.84 4.31 -3.36
CA LYS A 230 -6.16 3.72 -3.13
C LYS A 230 -6.57 2.76 -4.25
N ILE A 231 -6.28 3.10 -5.50
CA ILE A 231 -6.59 2.23 -6.65
C ILE A 231 -5.66 1.02 -6.65
N THR A 232 -4.36 1.21 -6.42
CA THR A 232 -3.41 0.10 -6.27
C THR A 232 -3.87 -0.88 -5.20
N HIS A 233 -4.27 -0.40 -4.02
CA HIS A 233 -4.81 -1.27 -2.97
C HIS A 233 -6.00 -2.11 -3.46
N ARG A 234 -6.91 -1.52 -4.25
CA ARG A 234 -8.05 -2.25 -4.83
C ARG A 234 -7.62 -3.27 -5.88
N LEU A 235 -6.64 -2.96 -6.71
CA LEU A 235 -6.08 -3.87 -7.72
C LEU A 235 -5.42 -5.09 -7.04
N LEU A 236 -4.57 -4.84 -6.03
CA LEU A 236 -3.93 -5.88 -5.23
C LEU A 236 -4.97 -6.77 -4.53
N LYS A 237 -5.98 -6.16 -3.90
CA LYS A 237 -7.09 -6.90 -3.27
C LYS A 237 -7.89 -7.75 -4.26
N ARG A 238 -8.11 -7.25 -5.49
CA ARG A 238 -8.78 -8.00 -6.55
C ARG A 238 -7.95 -9.22 -6.95
N GLY A 239 -6.64 -9.05 -7.14
CA GLY A 239 -5.72 -10.12 -7.46
C GLY A 239 -5.62 -11.18 -6.36
N TRP A 240 -5.58 -10.76 -5.10
CA TRP A 240 -5.63 -11.68 -3.96
C TRP A 240 -6.92 -12.51 -3.95
N ARG A 241 -8.09 -11.89 -4.13
CA ARG A 241 -9.38 -12.62 -4.20
C ARG A 241 -9.37 -13.66 -5.32
N PHE A 242 -8.92 -13.27 -6.51
CA PHE A 242 -8.78 -14.20 -7.63
C PHE A 242 -7.87 -15.39 -7.27
N ALA A 243 -6.68 -15.13 -6.71
CA ALA A 243 -5.76 -16.17 -6.29
C ALA A 243 -6.36 -17.13 -5.25
N THR A 244 -7.12 -16.61 -4.28
CA THR A 244 -7.80 -17.44 -3.28
C THR A 244 -8.87 -18.33 -3.90
N GLU A 245 -9.65 -17.83 -4.86
CA GLU A 245 -10.65 -18.62 -5.58
C GLU A 245 -10.00 -19.74 -6.41
N GLN A 246 -8.87 -19.46 -7.07
CA GLN A 246 -8.13 -20.47 -7.85
C GLN A 246 -7.54 -21.56 -6.97
N ASN A 247 -6.99 -21.21 -5.80
CA ASN A 247 -6.44 -22.20 -4.87
C ASN A 247 -7.52 -23.10 -4.28
N SER A 248 -8.70 -22.54 -3.96
CA SER A 248 -9.84 -23.33 -3.48
C SER A 248 -10.31 -24.35 -4.52
N ARG A 249 -10.44 -23.96 -5.79
CA ARG A 249 -10.82 -24.88 -6.88
C ARG A 249 -9.82 -26.02 -7.05
N ARG A 250 -8.52 -25.70 -7.09
CA ARG A 250 -7.46 -26.69 -7.23
C ARG A 250 -7.45 -27.72 -6.09
N THR A 251 -7.81 -27.31 -4.88
CA THR A 251 -7.89 -28.22 -3.72
C THR A 251 -9.05 -29.21 -3.88
N VAL A 252 -10.22 -28.71 -4.31
CA VAL A 252 -11.39 -29.56 -4.57
C VAL A 252 -11.10 -30.59 -5.68
N ASP A 253 -10.46 -30.17 -6.78
CA ASP A 253 -10.13 -31.07 -7.89
C ASP A 253 -9.17 -32.21 -7.46
N VAL A 254 -8.21 -31.92 -6.58
CA VAL A 254 -7.27 -32.94 -6.06
C VAL A 254 -8.00 -33.95 -5.17
N ASP A 255 -8.91 -33.48 -4.31
CA ASP A 255 -9.69 -34.37 -3.44
C ASP A 255 -10.64 -35.27 -4.25
N GLU A 256 -11.24 -34.75 -5.33
CA GLU A 256 -12.05 -35.55 -6.26
C GLU A 256 -11.20 -36.58 -7.01
N LEU A 257 -10.01 -36.19 -7.46
CA LEU A 257 -9.07 -37.11 -8.11
C LEU A 257 -8.66 -38.24 -7.16
N ILE A 258 -8.31 -37.93 -5.91
CA ILE A 258 -7.96 -38.93 -4.88
C ILE A 258 -9.14 -39.88 -4.65
N LYS A 259 -10.36 -39.36 -4.51
CA LYS A 259 -11.57 -40.18 -4.33
C LYS A 259 -11.89 -41.08 -5.52
N SER A 260 -11.53 -40.68 -6.74
CA SER A 260 -11.72 -41.52 -7.93
C SER A 260 -10.68 -42.65 -8.07
N LEU A 261 -9.58 -42.57 -7.33
CA LEU A 261 -8.49 -43.55 -7.32
C LEU A 261 -8.58 -44.54 -6.15
N THR A 262 -9.49 -44.32 -5.20
CA THR A 262 -9.78 -45.19 -4.04
C THR A 262 -11.13 -45.86 -4.16
#